data_AF-A0A072U7J4-F1
#
_entry.id   AF-A0A072U7J4-F1
#
_cell.length_a   1.000
_cell.length_b   1.000
_cell.length_c   1.000
_cell.angle_alpha   90.00
_cell.angle_beta   90.00
_cell.angle_gamma   90.00
#
_symmetry.space_group_name_H-M   'P 1'
#
loop_
_entity.id
_entity.type
_entity.pdbx_description
1 polymer ?
#
loop_
_entity_poly.entity_id
_entity_poly.type
_entity_poly.pdbx_seq_one_letter_code
_entity_poly.pdbx_strand_id
1 'polypeptide(L)'
;MVRPGVGAMARPDFEAIIQMISKVTPATAKDFPIDAIASIVAESSRSYEVFLSFRGEDTRTSFTSHLYASLQNNGINVFKDNDLLQRGDHISKSLLLAIERSQISVIIFSKNYVL
;
A
#
# COMPACT_ATOMS: atom_id res chain seq x y z
N MET A 1 -35.74 7.42 -10.52
CA MET A 1 -35.35 7.17 -9.12
C MET A 1 -33.84 7.00 -9.09
N VAL A 2 -33.08 8.08 -8.84
CA VAL A 2 -31.61 8.03 -8.74
C VAL A 2 -31.26 7.76 -7.29
N ARG A 3 -30.46 6.73 -7.01
CA ARG A 3 -29.95 6.45 -5.65
C ARG A 3 -29.10 7.64 -5.18
N PRO A 4 -29.20 8.10 -3.92
CA PRO A 4 -28.27 9.09 -3.39
C PRO A 4 -26.87 8.49 -3.44
N GLY A 5 -25.93 9.21 -4.07
CA GLY A 5 -24.52 8.87 -4.02
C GLY A 5 -24.06 8.88 -2.57
N VAL A 6 -23.40 7.81 -2.14
CA VAL A 6 -22.68 7.79 -0.87
C VAL A 6 -21.69 8.95 -0.92
N GLY A 7 -21.94 9.99 -0.13
CA GLY A 7 -21.08 11.17 -0.09
C GLY A 7 -19.66 10.73 0.19
N ALA A 8 -18.74 11.09 -0.70
CA ALA A 8 -17.32 10.83 -0.48
C ALA A 8 -16.91 11.51 0.83
N MET A 9 -16.69 10.70 1.87
CA MET A 9 -16.11 11.20 3.11
C MET A 9 -14.70 11.67 2.75
N ALA A 10 -14.45 12.98 2.80
CA ALA A 10 -13.13 13.52 2.59
C ALA A 10 -12.18 12.81 3.57
N ARG A 11 -11.11 12.19 3.04
CA ARG A 11 -10.12 11.52 3.88
C ARG A 11 -9.51 12.58 4.82
N PRO A 12 -9.45 12.32 6.14
CA PRO A 12 -8.84 13.26 7.06
C PRO A 12 -7.39 13.51 6.65
N ASP A 13 -6.97 14.77 6.68
CA ASP A 13 -5.59 15.15 6.43
C ASP A 13 -4.67 14.66 7.56
N PHE A 14 -3.37 14.75 7.34
CA PHE A 14 -2.37 14.26 8.29
C PHE A 14 -2.54 14.89 9.68
N GLU A 15 -2.83 16.19 9.75
CA GLU A 15 -3.04 16.93 11.00
C GLU A 15 -4.30 16.44 11.75
N ALA A 16 -5.40 16.19 11.03
CA ALA A 16 -6.63 15.65 11.60
C ALA A 16 -6.42 14.24 12.17
N ILE A 17 -5.56 13.41 11.55
CA ILE A 17 -5.22 12.07 12.06
C ILE A 17 -4.42 12.17 13.37
N ILE A 18 -3.40 13.05 13.43
CA ILE A 18 -2.62 13.27 14.64
C ILE A 18 -3.50 13.77 15.78
N GLN A 19 -4.41 14.71 15.51
CA GLN A 19 -5.37 15.20 16.50
C GLN A 19 -6.40 14.16 16.94
N MET A 20 -6.73 13.20 16.09
CA MET A 20 -7.68 12.13 16.43
C MET A 20 -7.02 11.10 17.35
N ILE A 21 -5.75 10.75 17.13
CA ILE A 21 -5.00 9.79 17.96
C ILE A 21 -4.66 10.36 19.34
N SER A 22 -4.29 11.65 19.42
CA SER A 22 -4.02 12.31 20.71
C SER A 22 -5.22 12.30 21.66
N LYS A 23 -6.44 12.17 21.11
CA LYS A 23 -7.70 12.09 21.87
C LYS A 23 -8.06 10.65 22.29
N VAL A 24 -7.46 9.61 21.68
CA VAL A 24 -7.83 8.20 21.90
C VAL A 24 -6.99 7.51 22.99
N THR A 25 -5.77 7.99 23.28
CA THR A 25 -4.91 7.38 24.31
C THR A 25 -4.68 8.29 25.51
N PRO A 26 -5.45 8.12 26.61
CA PRO A 26 -5.03 8.63 27.90
C PRO A 26 -3.93 7.73 28.49
N ALA A 27 -2.78 8.35 28.80
CA ALA A 27 -1.80 7.93 29.81
C ALA A 27 -0.59 7.02 29.47
N THR A 28 -0.29 6.66 28.21
CA THR A 28 0.97 5.92 27.88
C THR A 28 1.90 6.60 26.86
N ALA A 29 1.54 7.77 26.35
CA ALA A 29 2.27 8.45 25.27
C ALA A 29 3.49 9.28 25.70
N LYS A 30 3.89 9.29 26.98
CA LYS A 30 5.03 10.10 27.43
C LYS A 30 6.40 9.50 27.08
N ASP A 31 6.46 8.19 26.86
CA ASP A 31 7.72 7.47 26.60
C ASP A 31 7.83 6.91 25.17
N PHE A 32 6.83 7.15 24.31
CA PHE A 32 6.88 6.72 22.91
C PHE A 32 7.51 7.82 22.03
N PRO A 33 8.57 7.50 21.26
CA PRO A 33 9.23 8.46 20.38
C PRO A 33 8.23 9.02 19.35
N ILE A 34 8.15 10.34 19.22
CA ILE A 34 7.24 11.02 18.26
C ILE A 34 7.54 10.57 16.82
N ASP A 35 8.80 10.31 16.49
CA ASP A 35 9.28 9.74 15.23
C ASP A 35 8.75 8.32 14.98
N ALA A 36 8.63 7.49 16.01
CA ALA A 36 8.03 6.16 15.89
C ALA A 36 6.51 6.26 15.62
N ILE A 37 5.82 7.18 16.29
CA ILE A 37 4.39 7.46 16.05
C ILE A 37 4.20 8.00 14.62
N ALA A 38 5.02 8.96 14.19
CA ALA A 38 4.96 9.53 12.85
C ALA A 38 5.22 8.46 11.76
N SER A 39 6.15 7.53 12.00
CA SER A 39 6.39 6.40 11.10
C SER A 39 5.19 5.46 11.02
N ILE A 40 4.59 5.09 12.16
CA ILE A 40 3.37 4.26 12.20
C ILE A 40 2.21 4.96 11.48
N VAL A 41 2.04 6.27 11.67
CA VAL A 41 0.98 7.05 11.03
C VAL A 41 1.23 7.18 9.52
N ALA A 42 2.46 7.49 9.10
CA ALA A 42 2.85 7.54 7.69
C ALA A 42 2.73 6.18 6.99
N GLU A 43 3.01 5.09 7.70
CA GLU A 43 2.76 3.73 7.22
C GLU A 43 1.27 3.45 7.14
N SER A 44 0.46 3.86 8.13
CA SER A 44 -1.00 3.66 8.15
C SER A 44 -1.77 4.45 7.09
N SER A 45 -1.24 5.61 6.68
CA SER A 45 -1.84 6.47 5.65
C SER A 45 -1.46 6.05 4.22
N ARG A 46 -0.37 5.29 4.05
CA ARG A 46 0.01 4.67 2.78
C ARG A 46 -0.87 3.46 2.50
N SER A 47 -2.07 3.72 1.96
CA SER A 47 -2.92 2.71 1.34
C SER A 47 -2.55 2.59 -0.14
N TYR A 48 -2.21 1.39 -0.58
CA TYR A 48 -2.12 1.08 -2.00
C TYR A 48 -3.52 0.77 -2.53
N GLU A 49 -3.82 1.14 -3.75
CA GLU A 49 -5.09 0.80 -4.39
C GLU A 49 -4.96 -0.53 -5.13
N VAL A 50 -3.80 -0.76 -5.74
CA VAL A 50 -3.49 -1.97 -6.50
C VAL A 50 -2.20 -2.60 -5.97
N PHE A 51 -2.24 -3.89 -5.70
CA PHE A 51 -1.08 -4.75 -5.52
C PHE A 51 -0.79 -5.48 -6.84
N LEU A 52 0.41 -5.28 -7.41
CA LEU A 52 0.89 -5.98 -8.61
C LEU A 52 1.91 -7.05 -8.21
N SER A 53 1.58 -8.32 -8.43
CA SER A 53 2.50 -9.45 -8.27
C SER A 53 2.91 -10.02 -9.63
N PHE A 54 4.21 -10.24 -9.82
CA PHE A 54 4.77 -10.68 -11.10
C PHE A 54 6.16 -11.28 -10.92
N ARG A 55 6.55 -12.18 -11.83
CA ARG A 55 7.93 -12.65 -11.91
C ARG A 55 8.81 -11.58 -12.53
N GLY A 56 9.74 -11.05 -11.75
CA GLY A 56 10.59 -9.93 -12.16
C GLY A 56 11.49 -10.26 -13.36
N GLU A 57 11.97 -11.50 -13.44
CA GLU A 57 12.77 -11.97 -14.58
C GLU A 57 11.96 -12.07 -15.88
N ASP A 58 10.67 -12.40 -15.79
CA ASP A 58 9.86 -12.68 -16.98
C ASP A 58 9.20 -11.43 -17.56
N THR A 59 8.68 -10.53 -16.71
CA THR A 59 7.76 -9.46 -17.17
C THR A 59 8.12 -8.04 -16.75
N ARG A 60 9.19 -7.83 -15.96
CA ARG A 60 9.51 -6.51 -15.35
C ARG A 60 9.64 -5.38 -16.36
N THR A 61 10.30 -5.63 -17.49
CA THR A 61 10.59 -4.62 -18.52
C THR A 61 9.56 -4.60 -19.65
N SER A 62 8.70 -5.61 -19.74
CA SER A 62 7.69 -5.77 -20.79
C SER A 62 6.29 -5.40 -20.27
N PHE A 63 5.37 -6.35 -20.18
CA PHE A 63 3.98 -6.11 -19.80
C PHE A 63 3.81 -5.37 -18.47
N THR A 64 4.59 -5.75 -17.44
CA THR A 64 4.47 -5.13 -16.12
C THR A 64 4.92 -3.67 -16.11
N SER A 65 5.92 -3.29 -16.92
CA SER A 65 6.39 -1.89 -16.98
C SER A 65 5.29 -0.98 -17.54
N HIS A 66 4.64 -1.41 -18.62
CA HIS A 66 3.54 -0.68 -19.26
C HIS A 66 2.30 -0.59 -18.36
N LEU A 67 1.90 -1.70 -17.73
CA LEU A 67 0.76 -1.69 -16.81
C LEU A 67 1.00 -0.75 -15.63
N TYR A 68 2.17 -0.85 -14.99
CA TYR A 68 2.53 0.02 -13.88
C TYR A 68 2.52 1.50 -14.28
N ALA A 69 3.14 1.85 -15.41
CA ALA A 69 3.16 3.23 -15.91
C ALA A 69 1.75 3.74 -16.23
N SER A 70 0.89 2.92 -16.83
CA SER A 70 -0.49 3.29 -17.14
C SER A 70 -1.31 3.58 -15.88
N LEU A 71 -1.21 2.72 -14.85
CA LEU A 71 -1.90 2.92 -13.58
C LEU A 71 -1.43 4.22 -12.89
N GLN A 72 -0.12 4.44 -12.84
CA GLN A 72 0.47 5.66 -12.27
C GLN A 72 0.05 6.92 -13.02
N ASN A 73 0.00 6.87 -14.36
CA ASN A 73 -0.48 7.99 -15.19
C ASN A 73 -1.96 8.32 -14.95
N ASN A 74 -2.74 7.37 -14.43
CA ASN A 74 -4.13 7.58 -14.01
C ASN A 74 -4.26 7.97 -12.53
N GLY A 75 -3.13 8.24 -11.84
CA GLY A 75 -3.12 8.63 -10.43
C GLY A 75 -3.39 7.49 -9.45
N ILE A 76 -3.37 6.24 -9.92
CA ILE A 76 -3.64 5.05 -9.09
C ILE A 76 -2.39 4.71 -8.29
N ASN A 77 -2.51 4.59 -6.96
CA ASN A 77 -1.40 4.20 -6.11
C ASN A 77 -1.16 2.69 -6.18
N VAL A 78 0.02 2.28 -6.65
CA VAL A 78 0.33 0.87 -6.94
C VAL A 78 1.50 0.39 -6.11
N PHE A 79 1.31 -0.70 -5.36
CA PHE A 79 2.42 -1.48 -4.85
C PHE A 79 2.90 -2.43 -5.94
N LYS A 80 4.17 -2.31 -6.33
CA LYS A 80 4.80 -3.18 -7.32
C LYS A 80 5.70 -4.17 -6.59
N ASP A 81 5.21 -5.40 -6.43
CA ASP A 81 5.96 -6.49 -5.78
C ASP A 81 7.13 -6.90 -6.68
N ASN A 82 8.31 -6.36 -6.39
CA ASN A 82 9.48 -6.64 -7.18
C ASN A 82 10.21 -7.84 -6.60
N ASP A 83 10.25 -8.90 -7.37
CA ASP A 83 11.01 -10.15 -7.19
C ASP A 83 12.52 -10.02 -6.88
N LEU A 84 13.06 -8.80 -6.74
CA LEU A 84 14.41 -8.56 -6.21
C LEU A 84 14.47 -8.62 -4.69
N LEU A 85 13.33 -8.67 -3.99
CA LEU A 85 13.30 -9.07 -2.58
C LEU A 85 13.88 -10.49 -2.53
N GLN A 86 15.12 -10.60 -2.07
CA GLN A 86 15.92 -11.83 -2.11
C GLN A 86 15.08 -13.02 -1.66
N ARG A 87 14.94 -14.03 -2.52
CA ARG A 87 14.44 -15.36 -2.13
C ARG A 87 15.31 -15.85 -0.98
N GLY A 88 14.82 -15.75 0.25
CA GLY A 88 15.62 -16.19 1.41
C GLY A 88 15.09 -15.76 2.75
N ASP A 89 14.93 -14.46 2.99
CA ASP A 89 14.89 -13.96 4.37
C ASP A 89 13.61 -13.17 4.66
N HIS A 90 12.56 -13.91 5.04
CA HIS A 90 11.29 -13.40 5.58
C HIS A 90 10.42 -12.57 4.61
N ILE A 91 9.10 -12.87 4.62
CA ILE A 91 8.11 -12.00 3.97
C ILE A 91 8.19 -10.65 4.68
N SER A 92 8.50 -9.59 3.93
CA SER A 92 8.63 -8.26 4.53
C SER A 92 7.28 -7.80 5.09
N LYS A 93 7.31 -7.10 6.22
CA LYS A 93 6.11 -6.48 6.81
C LYS A 93 5.42 -5.54 5.82
N SER A 94 6.19 -4.84 4.98
CA SER A 94 5.67 -3.97 3.93
C SER A 94 4.91 -4.74 2.84
N LEU A 95 5.38 -5.94 2.46
CA LEU A 95 4.67 -6.81 1.52
C LEU A 95 3.33 -7.30 2.10
N LEU A 96 3.33 -7.77 3.36
CA LEU A 96 2.08 -8.18 4.03
C LEU A 96 1.07 -7.04 4.13
N LEU A 97 1.52 -5.85 4.54
CA LEU A 97 0.67 -4.67 4.62
C LEU A 97 0.17 -4.23 3.25
N ALA A 98 0.99 -4.36 2.20
CA ALA A 98 0.56 -4.04 0.85
C ALA A 98 -0.52 -5.00 0.35
N ILE A 99 -0.43 -6.29 0.65
CA ILE A 99 -1.47 -7.27 0.34
C ILE A 99 -2.75 -6.97 1.12
N GLU A 100 -2.65 -6.75 2.43
CA GLU A 100 -3.80 -6.49 3.31
C GLU A 100 -4.54 -5.19 2.95
N ARG A 101 -3.79 -4.14 2.58
CA ARG A 101 -4.35 -2.80 2.40
C ARG A 101 -4.70 -2.46 0.96
N SER A 102 -4.33 -3.31 0.00
CA SER A 102 -4.70 -3.09 -1.40
C SER A 102 -6.16 -3.47 -1.64
N GLN A 103 -6.87 -2.63 -2.37
CA GLN A 103 -8.27 -2.88 -2.75
C GLN A 103 -8.35 -3.93 -3.87
N ILE A 104 -7.35 -3.96 -4.75
CA ILE A 104 -7.28 -4.85 -5.90
C ILE A 104 -5.91 -5.55 -5.90
N SER A 105 -5.91 -6.85 -6.17
CA SER A 105 -4.71 -7.62 -6.45
C SER A 105 -4.70 -8.04 -7.92
N VAL A 106 -3.61 -7.75 -8.63
CA VAL A 106 -3.38 -8.19 -10.01
C VAL A 106 -2.17 -9.10 -10.02
N ILE A 107 -2.40 -10.36 -10.38
CA ILE A 107 -1.36 -11.39 -10.46
C ILE A 107 -1.04 -11.64 -11.94
N ILE A 108 0.22 -11.40 -12.32
CA ILE A 108 0.71 -11.53 -13.69
C ILE A 108 1.44 -12.85 -13.81
N PHE A 109 0.72 -13.88 -14.28
CA PHE A 109 1.31 -15.18 -14.55
C PHE A 109 2.21 -15.16 -15.79
N SER A 110 3.33 -15.86 -15.68
CA SER A 110 4.36 -16.03 -16.69
C SER A 110 4.91 -17.45 -16.64
N LYS A 111 5.72 -17.83 -17.65
CA LYS A 111 6.21 -19.21 -17.80
C LYS A 111 6.95 -19.72 -16.56
N ASN A 112 7.72 -18.86 -15.89
CA ASN A 112 8.49 -19.20 -14.70
C ASN A 112 7.95 -18.51 -13.45
N TYR A 113 6.64 -18.20 -13.43
CA TYR A 113 6.02 -17.48 -12.32
C TYR A 113 6.18 -18.20 -10.99
N VAL A 114 5.95 -19.51 -11.01
CA VAL A 114 6.30 -20.43 -9.92
C VAL A 114 7.42 -21.32 -10.45
N LEU A 115 8.51 -21.43 -9.71
CA LEU A 115 9.57 -22.40 -9.92
C LEU A 115 9.57 -23.38 -8.76
#